data_AF-A0A9E7H0Z8-F1
#
_entry.id   AF-A0A9E7H0Z8-F1
#
_cell.length_a   1.000
_cell.length_b   1.000
_cell.length_c   1.000
_cell.angle_alpha   90.00
_cell.angle_beta   90.00
_cell.angle_gamma   90.00
#
_symmetry.space_group_name_H-M   'P 1'
#
loop_
_entity.id
_entity.type
_entity.pdbx_description
1 polymer ?
#
loop_
_entity_poly.entity_id
_entity_poly.type
_entity_poly.pdbx_seq_one_letter_code
_entity_poly.pdbx_strand_id
1 'polypeptide(L)'
;MEFPRKVPTLVELCLQTAISNLRYIGDVGEVDLYLLKDILPHCNIDQLTHIENSTQGRDLSPVTDALWKRFYEQQFGVESANTVIKRMKQKKVVFKWRQLFEAKTKEREEAQNKMGEKLKQRYAEAQARGGPSSMSNAKGNLMKKAKLEYLNSHEVKVHALMRRNASQRNSLSQPSLPCSTRQNNFLQSNSASSSKNGKPVARK
;
A
#
# COMPACT_ATOMS: atom_id res chain seq x y z
N MET A 1 7.62 39.18 -23.48
CA MET A 1 6.96 39.11 -24.80
C MET A 1 5.51 38.73 -24.53
N GLU A 2 4.61 39.70 -24.55
CA GLU A 2 3.18 39.41 -24.42
C GLU A 2 2.65 39.03 -25.80
N PHE A 3 2.22 37.79 -25.95
CA PHE A 3 1.48 37.39 -27.14
C PHE A 3 0.14 38.13 -27.11
N PRO A 4 -0.24 38.86 -28.18
CA PRO A 4 -1.53 39.53 -28.22
C PRO A 4 -2.62 38.48 -27.97
N ARG A 5 -3.47 38.73 -26.96
CA ARG A 5 -4.59 37.84 -26.63
C ARG A 5 -5.59 37.85 -27.79
N LYS A 6 -5.40 36.96 -28.75
CA LYS A 6 -6.39 36.69 -29.79
C LYS A 6 -7.64 36.18 -29.10
N VAL A 7 -8.78 36.76 -29.44
CA VAL A 7 -10.07 36.25 -28.98
C VAL A 7 -10.20 34.83 -29.53
N PRO A 8 -10.32 33.80 -28.67
CA PRO A 8 -10.39 32.43 -29.13
C PRO A 8 -11.63 32.24 -29.98
N THR A 9 -11.47 31.46 -31.06
CA THR A 9 -12.60 31.09 -31.90
C THR A 9 -13.54 30.15 -31.13
N LEU A 10 -14.80 30.03 -31.59
CA LEU A 10 -15.75 29.10 -30.98
C LEU A 10 -15.20 27.67 -30.95
N VAL A 11 -14.54 27.24 -32.02
CA VAL A 11 -13.92 25.91 -32.11
C VAL A 11 -12.85 25.74 -31.04
N GLU A 12 -12.01 26.75 -30.82
CA GLU A 12 -10.92 26.70 -29.86
C GLU A 12 -11.41 26.67 -28.41
N LEU A 13 -12.50 27.38 -28.09
CA LEU A 13 -13.20 27.26 -26.82
C LEU A 13 -13.77 25.85 -26.60
N CYS A 14 -14.40 25.27 -27.62
CA CYS A 14 -14.91 23.90 -27.55
C CYS A 14 -13.79 22.87 -27.35
N LEU A 15 -12.67 23.01 -28.06
CA LEU A 15 -11.48 22.17 -27.91
C LEU A 15 -10.92 22.27 -26.49
N GLN A 16 -10.71 23.48 -25.96
CA GLN A 16 -10.23 23.69 -24.59
C GLN A 16 -11.18 23.10 -23.54
N THR A 17 -12.48 23.23 -23.77
CA THR A 17 -13.50 22.66 -22.89
C THR A 17 -13.46 21.14 -22.92
N ALA A 18 -13.30 20.54 -24.11
CA ALA A 18 -13.13 19.08 -24.26
C ALA A 18 -11.85 18.59 -23.57
N ILE A 19 -10.72 19.28 -23.77
CA ILE A 19 -9.44 18.97 -23.10
C ILE A 19 -9.55 19.09 -21.57
N SER A 20 -10.34 20.04 -21.08
CA SER A 20 -10.57 20.19 -19.63
C SER A 20 -11.47 19.10 -19.05
N ASN A 21 -12.26 18.43 -19.90
CA ASN A 21 -13.30 17.47 -19.52
C ASN A 21 -13.09 16.08 -20.15
N LEU A 22 -11.85 15.70 -20.44
CA LEU A 22 -11.48 14.43 -21.08
C LEU A 22 -12.07 13.19 -20.39
N ARG A 23 -12.29 13.26 -19.07
CA ARG A 23 -12.92 12.19 -18.28
C ARG A 23 -14.33 11.81 -18.72
N TYR A 24 -15.03 12.68 -19.45
CA TYR A 24 -16.39 12.43 -19.93
C TYR A 24 -16.44 12.10 -21.43
N ILE A 25 -15.28 12.11 -22.10
CA ILE A 25 -15.21 11.73 -23.51
C ILE A 25 -15.23 10.21 -23.59
N GLY A 26 -16.26 9.68 -24.26
CA GLY A 26 -16.44 8.27 -24.54
C GLY A 26 -16.31 8.00 -26.02
N ASP A 27 -17.44 7.75 -26.68
CA ASP A 27 -17.50 7.54 -28.12
C ASP A 27 -17.19 8.83 -28.90
N VAL A 28 -16.22 8.75 -29.80
CA VAL A 28 -15.81 9.84 -30.70
C VAL A 28 -15.92 9.46 -32.17
N GLY A 29 -16.71 8.44 -32.50
CA GLY A 29 -16.91 7.94 -33.86
C GLY A 29 -17.33 9.03 -34.85
N GLU A 30 -18.18 9.96 -34.41
CA GLU A 30 -18.71 11.05 -35.25
C GLU A 30 -17.83 12.32 -35.26
N VAL A 31 -16.77 12.38 -34.46
CA VAL A 31 -15.94 13.59 -34.32
C VAL A 31 -14.87 13.62 -35.42
N ASP A 32 -14.65 14.77 -36.03
CA ASP A 32 -13.63 14.91 -37.08
C ASP A 32 -12.21 14.54 -36.59
N LEU A 33 -11.43 13.86 -37.44
CA LEU A 33 -10.06 13.44 -37.14
C LEU A 33 -9.15 14.63 -36.86
N TYR A 34 -9.40 15.78 -37.48
CA TYR A 34 -8.63 16.99 -37.24
C TYR A 34 -8.79 17.49 -35.80
N LEU A 35 -10.00 17.47 -35.26
CA LEU A 35 -10.26 17.86 -33.86
C LEU A 35 -9.69 16.81 -32.89
N LEU A 36 -9.83 15.53 -33.23
CA LEU A 36 -9.25 14.44 -32.44
C LEU A 36 -7.73 14.53 -32.36
N LYS A 37 -7.05 14.99 -33.42
CA LYS A 37 -5.60 15.21 -33.42
C LYS A 37 -5.16 16.23 -32.38
N ASP A 38 -6.01 17.19 -32.02
CA ASP A 38 -5.72 18.22 -31.04
C ASP A 38 -6.17 17.83 -29.62
N ILE A 39 -7.27 17.08 -29.48
CA ILE A 39 -7.80 16.64 -28.17
C ILE A 39 -7.03 15.42 -27.63
N LEU A 40 -6.86 14.38 -28.46
CA LEU A 40 -6.33 13.08 -28.02
C LEU A 40 -4.89 13.11 -27.46
N PRO A 41 -3.98 14.00 -27.88
CA PRO A 41 -2.65 14.09 -27.27
C PRO A 41 -2.66 14.46 -25.78
N HIS A 42 -3.75 15.05 -25.29
CA HIS A 42 -3.90 15.41 -23.89
C HIS A 42 -4.53 14.30 -23.03
N CYS A 43 -5.01 13.21 -23.66
CA CYS A 43 -5.59 12.08 -22.96
C CYS A 43 -4.53 11.29 -22.18
N ASN A 44 -4.92 10.75 -21.04
CA ASN A 44 -4.17 9.69 -20.37
C ASN A 44 -4.34 8.35 -21.09
N ILE A 45 -3.45 7.39 -20.80
CA ILE A 45 -3.52 6.01 -21.31
C ILE A 45 -4.89 5.38 -21.08
N ASP A 46 -5.44 5.50 -19.86
CA ASP A 46 -6.70 4.85 -19.51
C ASP A 46 -7.88 5.49 -20.25
N GLN A 47 -7.84 6.82 -20.41
CA GLN A 47 -8.84 7.56 -21.17
C GLN A 47 -8.78 7.20 -22.65
N LEU A 48 -7.58 7.13 -23.23
CA LEU A 48 -7.40 6.74 -24.63
C LEU A 48 -7.89 5.31 -24.88
N THR A 49 -7.60 4.40 -23.95
CA THR A 49 -8.11 3.02 -23.97
C THR A 49 -9.63 2.99 -23.91
N HIS A 50 -10.22 3.79 -23.02
CA HIS A 50 -11.67 3.86 -22.86
C HIS A 50 -12.36 4.40 -24.12
N ILE A 51 -11.83 5.48 -24.73
CA ILE A 51 -12.34 6.07 -25.96
C ILE A 51 -12.29 5.05 -27.11
N GLU A 52 -11.17 4.33 -27.26
CA GLU A 52 -10.98 3.36 -28.33
C GLU A 52 -11.84 2.09 -28.14
N ASN A 53 -12.17 1.73 -26.89
CA ASN A 53 -13.12 0.65 -26.59
C ASN A 53 -14.59 1.07 -26.75
N SER A 54 -14.90 2.35 -26.51
CA SER A 54 -16.25 2.89 -26.60
C SER A 54 -16.65 3.25 -28.03
N THR A 55 -15.68 3.62 -28.86
CA THR A 55 -15.92 3.95 -30.27
C THR A 55 -16.09 2.68 -31.09
N GLN A 56 -17.31 2.41 -31.57
CA GLN A 56 -17.61 1.27 -32.42
C GLN A 56 -17.79 1.72 -33.87
N GLY A 57 -17.10 1.07 -34.82
CA GLY A 57 -17.34 1.27 -36.25
C GLY A 57 -16.43 2.28 -36.97
N ARG A 58 -15.49 2.94 -36.28
CA ARG A 58 -14.49 3.82 -36.92
C ARG A 58 -13.07 3.50 -36.48
N ASP A 59 -12.17 3.37 -37.45
CA ASP A 59 -10.74 3.20 -37.19
C ASP A 59 -10.09 4.51 -36.77
N LEU A 60 -9.83 4.66 -35.47
CA LEU A 60 -9.06 5.79 -34.91
C LEU A 60 -7.54 5.64 -35.14
N SER A 61 -7.09 4.46 -35.59
CA SER A 61 -5.68 4.08 -35.79
C SER A 61 -4.77 5.18 -36.36
N PRO A 62 -5.18 5.99 -37.37
CA PRO A 62 -4.32 7.05 -37.91
C PRO A 62 -3.89 8.11 -36.89
N VAL A 63 -4.70 8.35 -35.86
CA VAL A 63 -4.45 9.34 -34.81
C VAL A 63 -3.94 8.67 -33.54
N THR A 64 -4.51 7.51 -33.17
CA THR A 64 -4.16 6.82 -31.93
C THR A 64 -2.81 6.10 -31.97
N ASP A 65 -2.41 5.52 -33.10
CA ASP A 65 -1.22 4.64 -33.15
C ASP A 65 0.08 5.41 -32.82
N ALA A 66 0.16 6.68 -33.26
CA ALA A 66 1.24 7.58 -32.89
C ALA A 66 1.26 7.93 -31.39
N LEU A 67 0.08 8.08 -30.78
CA LEU A 67 -0.06 8.33 -29.35
C LEU A 67 0.36 7.10 -28.54
N TRP A 68 -0.11 5.91 -28.93
CA TRP A 68 0.27 4.65 -28.32
C TRP A 68 1.78 4.41 -28.35
N LYS A 69 2.46 4.77 -29.44
CA LYS A 69 3.92 4.74 -29.50
C LYS A 69 4.56 5.65 -28.45
N ARG A 70 4.10 6.89 -28.30
CA ARG A 70 4.61 7.84 -27.29
C ARG A 70 4.37 7.34 -25.87
N PHE A 71 3.19 6.78 -25.61
CA PHE A 71 2.85 6.18 -24.32
C PHE A 71 3.73 4.97 -24.00
N TYR A 72 4.03 4.14 -25.00
CA TYR A 72 4.94 3.01 -24.84
C TYR A 72 6.35 3.48 -24.49
N GLU A 73 6.87 4.49 -25.18
CA GLU A 73 8.17 5.11 -24.88
C GLU A 73 8.20 5.71 -23.47
N GLN A 74 7.12 6.37 -23.06
CA GLN A 74 7.01 6.99 -21.72
C GLN A 74 6.94 5.95 -20.59
N GLN A 75 6.21 4.84 -20.77
CA GLN A 75 6.03 3.82 -19.74
C GLN A 75 7.17 2.81 -19.65
N PHE A 76 7.73 2.43 -20.81
CA PHE A 76 8.70 1.33 -20.89
C PHE A 76 10.10 1.77 -21.34
N GLY A 77 10.28 3.03 -21.71
CA GLY A 77 11.54 3.57 -22.23
C GLY A 77 11.70 3.39 -23.74
N VAL A 78 12.48 4.29 -24.33
CA VAL A 78 12.76 4.38 -25.77
C VAL A 78 13.55 3.16 -26.29
N GLU A 79 14.42 2.57 -25.47
CA GLU A 79 15.21 1.39 -25.83
C GLU A 79 14.31 0.18 -26.09
N SER A 80 13.26 0.05 -25.27
CA SER A 80 12.31 -1.04 -25.39
C SER A 80 11.46 -0.89 -26.65
N ALA A 81 11.02 0.34 -26.98
CA ALA A 81 10.29 0.65 -28.20
C ALA A 81 11.14 0.35 -29.44
N ASN A 82 12.40 0.79 -29.44
CA ASN A 82 13.36 0.52 -30.52
C ASN A 82 13.60 -0.98 -30.72
N THR A 83 13.65 -1.74 -29.62
CA THR A 83 13.76 -3.22 -29.68
C THR A 83 12.55 -3.84 -30.37
N VAL A 84 11.35 -3.37 -30.06
CA VAL A 84 10.11 -3.83 -30.73
C VAL A 84 10.11 -3.48 -32.21
N ILE A 85 10.47 -2.24 -32.57
CA ILE A 85 10.59 -1.81 -33.97
C ILE A 85 11.60 -2.67 -34.73
N LYS A 86 12.75 -2.99 -34.11
CA LYS A 86 13.76 -3.88 -34.70
C LYS A 86 13.20 -5.29 -34.93
N ARG A 87 12.46 -5.85 -33.97
CA ARG A 87 11.81 -7.16 -34.10
C ARG A 87 10.74 -7.17 -35.20
N MET A 88 9.97 -6.10 -35.33
CA MET A 88 8.97 -5.93 -36.39
C MET A 88 9.62 -5.90 -37.78
N LYS A 89 10.70 -5.11 -37.95
CA LYS A 89 11.47 -5.05 -39.19
C LYS A 89 12.06 -6.40 -39.57
N GLN A 90 12.60 -7.13 -38.59
CA GLN A 90 13.17 -8.48 -38.79
C GLN A 90 12.10 -9.49 -39.24
N LYS A 91 10.93 -9.47 -38.61
CA LYS A 91 9.84 -10.41 -38.93
C LYS A 91 8.97 -9.95 -40.11
N LYS A 92 9.19 -8.74 -40.64
CA LYS A 92 8.35 -8.07 -41.65
C LYS A 92 6.86 -8.03 -41.28
N VAL A 93 6.55 -7.87 -39.99
CA VAL A 93 5.17 -7.73 -39.52
C VAL A 93 4.99 -6.36 -38.88
N VAL A 94 3.91 -5.69 -39.24
CA VAL A 94 3.45 -4.46 -38.58
C VAL A 94 2.31 -4.85 -37.64
N PHE A 95 2.48 -4.50 -36.37
CA PHE A 95 1.45 -4.65 -35.33
C PHE A 95 1.04 -3.27 -34.85
N LYS A 96 -0.22 -3.12 -34.42
CA LYS A 96 -0.71 -1.89 -33.79
C LYS A 96 0.02 -1.68 -32.46
N TRP A 97 0.45 -0.45 -32.19
CA TRP A 97 1.16 -0.12 -30.94
C TRP A 97 0.31 -0.37 -29.71
N ARG A 98 -1.01 -0.19 -29.84
CA ARG A 98 -1.99 -0.56 -28.82
C ARG A 98 -1.87 -2.02 -28.38
N GLN A 99 -1.85 -2.96 -29.33
CA GLN A 99 -1.79 -4.40 -29.02
C GLN A 99 -0.47 -4.77 -28.33
N LEU A 100 0.64 -4.16 -28.75
CA LEU A 100 1.94 -4.35 -28.11
C LEU A 100 1.95 -3.79 -26.68
N PHE A 101 1.29 -2.67 -26.47
CA PHE A 101 1.16 -2.04 -25.17
C PHE A 101 0.33 -2.91 -24.22
N GLU A 102 -0.84 -3.37 -24.66
CA GLU A 102 -1.71 -4.27 -23.89
C GLU A 102 -0.99 -5.58 -23.53
N ALA A 103 -0.36 -6.23 -24.50
CA ALA A 103 0.37 -7.48 -24.28
C ALA A 103 1.50 -7.33 -23.24
N LYS A 104 2.27 -6.23 -23.32
CA LYS A 104 3.37 -5.97 -22.40
C LYS A 104 2.89 -5.57 -21.00
N THR A 105 1.80 -4.83 -20.91
CA THR A 105 1.17 -4.48 -19.63
C THR A 105 0.70 -5.73 -18.92
N LYS A 106 0.04 -6.64 -19.64
CA LYS A 106 -0.40 -7.93 -19.13
C LYS A 106 0.77 -8.81 -18.68
N GLU A 107 1.85 -8.88 -19.44
CA GLU A 107 3.06 -9.63 -19.05
C GLU A 107 3.65 -9.11 -17.72
N ARG A 108 3.67 -7.78 -17.52
CA ARG A 108 4.14 -7.16 -16.27
C ARG A 108 3.22 -7.49 -15.09
N GLU A 109 1.90 -7.40 -15.29
CA GLU A 109 0.90 -7.72 -14.27
C GLU A 109 0.97 -9.19 -13.87
N GLU A 110 1.07 -10.10 -14.83
CA GLU A 110 1.25 -11.53 -14.58
C GLU A 110 2.56 -11.82 -13.82
N ALA A 111 3.64 -11.14 -14.17
CA ALA A 111 4.90 -11.25 -13.43
C ALA A 111 4.75 -10.76 -11.98
N GLN A 112 4.06 -9.63 -11.76
CA GLN A 112 3.77 -9.11 -10.42
C GLN A 112 2.87 -10.06 -9.62
N ASN A 113 1.78 -10.56 -10.23
CA ASN A 113 0.88 -11.53 -9.59
C ASN A 113 1.62 -12.81 -9.21
N LYS A 114 2.43 -13.37 -10.12
CA LYS A 114 3.23 -14.57 -9.83
C LYS A 114 4.21 -14.34 -8.67
N MET A 115 4.81 -13.16 -8.57
CA MET A 115 5.68 -12.80 -7.46
C MET A 115 4.90 -12.65 -6.15
N GLY A 116 3.71 -12.03 -6.20
CA GLY A 116 2.78 -11.92 -5.07
C GLY A 116 2.27 -13.28 -4.58
N GLU A 117 1.92 -14.18 -5.50
CA GLU A 117 1.52 -15.56 -5.21
C GLU A 117 2.65 -16.34 -4.57
N LYS A 118 3.87 -16.26 -5.11
CA LYS A 118 5.06 -16.87 -4.49
C LYS A 118 5.29 -16.35 -3.08
N LEU A 119 5.13 -15.04 -2.86
CA LEU A 119 5.27 -14.45 -1.54
C LEU A 119 4.19 -14.96 -0.58
N LYS A 120 2.93 -15.02 -1.03
CA LYS A 120 1.81 -15.58 -0.27
C LYS A 120 2.04 -17.05 0.10
N GLN A 121 2.57 -17.85 -0.83
CA GLN A 121 2.97 -19.24 -0.57
C GLN A 121 4.04 -19.32 0.51
N ARG A 122 5.10 -18.49 0.43
CA ARG A 122 6.15 -18.44 1.47
C ARG A 122 5.60 -18.06 2.86
N TYR A 123 4.67 -17.11 2.93
CA TYR A 123 4.02 -16.75 4.20
C TYR A 123 3.15 -17.88 4.75
N ALA A 124 2.38 -18.57 3.91
CA ALA A 124 1.58 -19.72 4.32
C ALA A 124 2.46 -20.88 4.80
N GLU A 125 3.56 -21.18 4.09
CA GLU A 125 4.56 -22.16 4.51
C GLU A 125 5.18 -21.80 5.87
N ALA A 126 5.56 -20.54 6.08
CA ALA A 126 6.13 -20.07 7.34
C ALA A 126 5.12 -20.12 8.50
N GLN A 127 3.85 -19.83 8.24
CA GLN A 127 2.78 -19.93 9.22
C GLN A 127 2.52 -21.40 9.61
N ALA A 128 2.46 -22.30 8.62
CA ALA A 128 2.25 -23.73 8.83
C ALA A 128 3.42 -24.41 9.54
N ARG A 129 4.66 -23.95 9.33
CA ARG A 129 5.88 -24.43 10.04
C ARG A 129 6.03 -23.89 11.46
N GLY A 130 4.98 -23.28 12.02
CA GLY A 130 4.95 -22.79 13.40
C GLY A 130 5.28 -21.31 13.53
N GLY A 131 4.57 -20.46 12.77
CA GLY A 131 4.53 -19.02 12.94
C GLY A 131 5.89 -18.28 12.95
N PRO A 132 5.90 -16.96 13.21
CA PRO A 132 7.15 -16.19 13.38
C PRO A 132 7.98 -16.62 14.61
N SER A 133 7.55 -17.66 15.31
CA SER A 133 8.13 -18.22 16.53
C SER A 133 9.38 -19.08 16.30
N SER A 134 9.65 -19.58 15.10
CA SER A 134 10.91 -20.31 14.81
C SER A 134 12.08 -19.36 14.43
N MET A 135 12.13 -18.19 15.04
CA MET A 135 13.35 -17.36 15.20
C MET A 135 13.78 -17.28 16.68
N SER A 136 13.25 -18.18 17.52
CA SER A 136 13.39 -18.16 18.99
C SER A 136 14.81 -18.32 19.50
N ASN A 137 15.75 -18.82 18.69
CA ASN A 137 17.10 -19.10 19.18
C ASN A 137 18.03 -17.88 19.05
N ALA A 138 17.81 -17.00 18.06
CA ALA A 138 18.60 -15.78 17.88
C ALA A 138 17.99 -14.57 18.62
N LYS A 139 16.67 -14.34 18.49
CA LYS A 139 15.97 -13.28 19.25
C LYS A 139 15.91 -13.59 20.75
N GLY A 140 15.84 -14.88 21.12
CA GLY A 140 15.87 -15.31 22.51
C GLY A 140 17.17 -14.94 23.21
N ASN A 141 18.33 -15.13 22.58
CA ASN A 141 19.62 -14.88 23.24
C ASN A 141 19.88 -13.38 23.45
N LEU A 142 19.56 -12.52 22.48
CA LEU A 142 19.73 -11.07 22.64
C LEU A 142 18.77 -10.51 23.69
N MET A 143 17.49 -10.89 23.66
CA MET A 143 16.50 -10.42 24.64
C MET A 143 16.78 -10.98 26.04
N LYS A 144 17.25 -12.23 26.14
CA LYS A 144 17.69 -12.81 27.42
C LYS A 144 18.92 -12.08 27.96
N LYS A 145 19.90 -11.76 27.12
CA LYS A 145 21.10 -11.00 27.53
C LYS A 145 20.73 -9.59 27.98
N ALA A 146 19.94 -8.86 27.19
CA ALA A 146 19.47 -7.52 27.54
C ALA A 146 18.64 -7.52 28.82
N LYS A 147 17.76 -8.50 29.01
CA LYS A 147 16.95 -8.63 30.23
C LYS A 147 17.81 -8.95 31.46
N LEU A 148 18.83 -9.79 31.31
CA LEU A 148 19.77 -10.12 32.40
C LEU A 148 20.67 -8.93 32.75
N GLU A 149 21.19 -8.21 31.76
CA GLU A 149 21.99 -7.00 31.96
C GLU A 149 21.18 -5.90 32.63
N TYR A 150 19.92 -5.71 32.23
CA TYR A 150 19.02 -4.77 32.91
C TYR A 150 18.80 -5.16 34.38
N LEU A 151 18.48 -6.43 34.66
CA LEU A 151 18.29 -6.91 36.03
C LEU A 151 19.56 -6.79 36.90
N ASN A 152 20.75 -6.88 36.30
CA ASN A 152 22.01 -6.71 37.02
C ASN A 152 22.53 -5.26 37.03
N SER A 153 21.86 -4.34 36.34
CA SER A 153 22.25 -2.93 36.22
C SER A 153 22.18 -2.19 37.56
N HIS A 154 22.96 -1.12 37.66
CA HIS A 154 22.96 -0.21 38.80
C HIS A 154 21.59 0.45 39.00
N GLU A 155 20.86 0.73 37.92
CA GLU A 155 19.53 1.37 37.95
C GLU A 155 18.49 0.54 38.70
N VAL A 156 18.47 -0.78 38.49
CA VAL A 156 17.56 -1.69 39.19
C VAL A 156 17.92 -1.79 40.67
N LYS A 157 19.22 -1.78 41.00
CA LYS A 157 19.70 -1.75 42.40
C LYS A 157 19.29 -0.46 43.11
N VAL A 158 19.38 0.68 42.43
CA VAL A 158 18.92 1.98 42.93
C VAL A 158 17.40 2.00 43.11
N HIS A 159 16.62 1.52 42.15
CA HIS A 159 15.17 1.41 42.27
C HIS A 159 14.73 0.50 43.43
N ALA A 160 15.44 -0.61 43.66
CA ALA A 160 15.19 -1.51 44.79
C ALA A 160 15.52 -0.84 46.13
N LEU A 161 16.64 -0.09 46.20
CA LEU A 161 17.00 0.71 47.38
C LEU A 161 15.96 1.80 47.66
N MET A 162 15.49 2.50 46.64
CA MET A 162 14.42 3.51 46.80
C MET A 162 13.12 2.88 47.30
N ARG A 163 12.73 1.72 46.78
CA ARG A 163 11.56 0.97 47.25
C ARG A 163 11.72 0.52 48.70
N ARG A 164 12.93 0.07 49.11
CA ARG A 164 13.23 -0.30 50.50
C ARG A 164 13.19 0.90 51.44
N ASN A 165 13.75 2.04 51.03
CA ASN A 165 13.74 3.28 51.81
C ASN A 165 12.33 3.88 51.92
N ALA A 166 11.48 3.72 50.91
CA ALA A 166 10.06 4.07 50.99
C ALA A 166 9.32 3.20 52.02
N SER A 167 9.58 1.88 52.02
CA SER A 167 9.02 0.97 53.03
C SER A 167 9.53 1.25 54.44
N GLN A 168 10.79 1.69 54.61
CA GLN A 168 11.35 2.07 55.91
C GLN A 168 10.92 3.46 56.40
N ARG A 169 10.66 4.41 55.50
CA ARG A 169 10.05 5.70 55.87
C ARG A 169 8.66 5.53 56.46
N ASN A 170 7.94 4.47 56.08
CA ASN A 170 6.66 4.11 56.64
C ASN A 170 6.76 3.39 58.01
N SER A 171 7.95 2.98 58.44
CA SER A 171 8.19 2.36 59.76
C SER A 171 8.83 3.29 60.79
N LEU A 172 9.22 4.52 60.43
CA LEU A 172 9.90 5.48 61.32
C LEU A 172 9.26 6.89 61.34
N SER A 173 8.00 7.03 60.95
CA SER A 173 7.26 8.29 61.06
C SER A 173 6.08 8.21 62.03
N GLN A 174 6.38 8.45 63.31
CA GLN A 174 5.49 9.03 64.33
C GLN A 174 6.37 9.96 65.18
N PRO A 175 5.93 11.20 65.57
CA PRO A 175 4.82 11.31 66.50
C PRO A 175 3.85 12.53 66.37
N SER A 176 2.63 12.32 66.92
CA SER A 176 1.72 13.23 67.68
C SER A 176 1.07 14.42 66.95
N LEU A 177 -0.24 14.74 67.01
CA LEU A 177 -1.47 14.39 67.79
C LEU A 177 -2.68 15.12 67.09
N PRO A 178 -3.97 15.03 67.49
CA PRO A 178 -4.93 13.93 67.26
C PRO A 178 -6.31 14.39 66.69
N CYS A 179 -7.26 13.44 66.65
CA CYS A 179 -8.73 13.58 66.46
C CYS A 179 -9.19 13.50 64.98
N SER A 180 -10.14 12.65 64.54
CA SER A 180 -11.26 12.03 65.24
C SER A 180 -11.63 10.65 64.66
N THR A 181 -12.14 9.82 65.57
CA THR A 181 -12.56 8.43 65.56
C THR A 181 -13.48 7.99 64.41
N ARG A 182 -13.13 6.90 63.68
CA ARG A 182 -14.08 5.80 63.39
C ARG A 182 -13.45 4.59 62.68
N GLN A 183 -13.75 3.41 63.24
CA GLN A 183 -14.14 2.15 62.58
C GLN A 183 -13.39 0.88 63.03
N ASN A 184 -14.15 0.13 63.84
CA ASN A 184 -14.21 -1.30 64.05
C ASN A 184 -13.57 -2.23 63.00
N ASN A 185 -12.71 -3.10 63.53
CA ASN A 185 -12.72 -4.57 63.45
C ASN A 185 -12.54 -5.26 62.09
N PHE A 186 -11.28 -5.60 61.85
CA PHE A 186 -10.73 -6.91 61.46
C PHE A 186 -11.63 -8.14 61.64
N LEU A 187 -11.52 -9.08 60.67
CA LEU A 187 -11.29 -10.54 60.80
C LEU A 187 -11.33 -11.12 59.36
N GLN A 188 -10.19 -11.30 58.69
CA GLN A 188 -9.28 -12.45 58.74
C GLN A 188 -9.91 -13.77 58.27
N SER A 189 -9.31 -14.34 57.21
CA SER A 189 -8.89 -15.75 57.05
C SER A 189 -8.93 -16.13 55.56
N ASN A 190 -7.77 -16.53 54.99
CA ASN A 190 -7.32 -17.91 54.74
C ASN A 190 -8.18 -18.62 53.69
N SER A 191 -7.75 -19.54 52.84
CA SER A 191 -6.47 -20.09 52.38
C SER A 191 -6.86 -21.05 51.24
N ALA A 192 -5.92 -21.30 50.33
CA ALA A 192 -5.76 -22.55 49.59
C ALA A 192 -6.81 -23.02 48.53
N SER A 193 -6.21 -23.35 47.38
CA SER A 193 -6.42 -24.57 46.58
C SER A 193 -7.55 -24.68 45.55
N SER A 194 -7.10 -24.84 44.31
CA SER A 194 -7.49 -25.85 43.31
C SER A 194 -8.98 -26.17 43.14
N SER A 195 -9.53 -25.82 41.97
CA SER A 195 -10.41 -26.76 41.26
C SER A 195 -10.50 -26.44 39.76
N LYS A 196 -10.39 -27.49 38.95
CA LYS A 196 -10.71 -27.55 37.53
C LYS A 196 -12.21 -27.25 37.33
N ASN A 197 -12.59 -26.65 36.22
CA ASN A 197 -13.88 -26.79 35.51
C ASN A 197 -13.64 -26.24 34.09
N GLY A 198 -13.98 -26.88 32.98
CA GLY A 198 -15.18 -27.66 32.66
C GLY A 198 -15.84 -26.94 31.47
N LYS A 199 -15.70 -27.47 30.24
CA LYS A 199 -16.25 -26.87 29.00
C LYS A 199 -17.78 -26.84 29.05
N PRO A 200 -18.46 -25.80 28.52
CA PRO A 200 -19.90 -25.86 28.33
C PRO A 200 -20.26 -26.66 27.06
N VAL A 201 -21.27 -27.52 27.19
CA VAL A 201 -21.88 -28.32 26.12
C VAL A 201 -22.89 -27.45 25.35
N ALA A 202 -22.91 -27.59 24.03
CA ALA A 202 -23.85 -26.95 23.12
C ALA A 202 -25.21 -27.68 23.13
N ARG A 203 -26.28 -26.90 23.01
CA ARG A 203 -27.68 -27.37 22.94
C ARG A 203 -28.18 -27.23 21.50
N LYS A 204 -28.35 -28.35 20.79
CA LYS A 204 -29.45 -28.59 19.84
C LYS A 204 -29.49 -30.06 19.47
#